data_AF-A6GF51-F1
#
_entry.id   AF-A6GF51-F1
#
_cell.length_a   1.000
_cell.length_b   1.000
_cell.length_c   1.000
_cell.angle_alpha   90.00
_cell.angle_beta   90.00
_cell.angle_gamma   90.00
#
_symmetry.space_group_name_H-M   'P 1'
#
loop_
_entity.id
_entity.type
_entity.pdbx_description
1 polymer ?
#
loop_
_entity_poly.entity_id
_entity_poly.type
_entity_poly.pdbx_seq_one_letter_code
_entity_poly.pdbx_strand_id
1 'polypeptide(L)'
;MWLGILFLILAITAVFLQAWLWGPKFWNEKEKKTEAPRAWLRVHAAVGYLYGLIYVVMMWNMVPRLWEYQYELPARTVIHAVVAIVLGVLLITKILILLFFRHFEEAMPKFGFGLLMCTVILITLSVPHAARAVDLQGRISDEDNIARVQKVLGELDFGEQSVDMDELTSRSGLQHGRDLLVNKCVSCHDMRTILLKPRTGKRWHDVVVRMKDKPDPFSAEPLLDEEIPYITAYLIAITPDIQASRKRKVEVEREREEMRTKAQEALAKAPEAAGEDVGADSGKTIAVDETAAKAILDNRCTDCHELDEVEAHGGGDVTEWAKVISEMVEEGAEIPDDEATQLAAYLAKVYPK
;
A
#
# COMPACT_ATOMS: atom_id res chain seq x y z
N MET A 1 9.33 -13.36 9.02
CA MET A 1 9.52 -14.01 7.70
C MET A 1 9.74 -15.51 7.84
N TRP A 2 10.75 -15.95 8.60
CA TRP A 2 11.10 -17.36 8.80
C TRP A 2 9.96 -18.25 9.30
N LEU A 3 9.17 -17.78 10.28
CA LEU A 3 7.99 -18.51 10.76
C LEU A 3 6.96 -18.76 9.66
N GLY A 4 6.73 -17.79 8.76
CA GLY A 4 5.81 -17.95 7.64
C GLY A 4 6.32 -18.96 6.61
N ILE A 5 7.61 -18.92 6.27
CA ILE A 5 8.23 -19.90 5.35
C ILE A 5 8.13 -21.31 5.95
N LEU A 6 8.47 -21.47 7.23
CA LEU A 6 8.34 -22.73 7.94
C LEU A 6 6.88 -23.22 7.94
N PHE A 7 5.92 -22.33 8.19
CA PHE A 7 4.50 -22.63 8.15
C PHE A 7 4.04 -23.15 6.79
N LEU A 8 4.53 -22.57 5.68
CA LEU A 8 4.28 -23.07 4.33
C LEU A 8 4.89 -24.44 4.08
N ILE A 9 6.16 -24.64 4.47
CA ILE A 9 6.84 -25.93 4.33
C ILE A 9 6.05 -27.02 5.05
N LEU A 10 5.62 -26.76 6.29
CA LEU A 10 4.82 -27.69 7.07
C LEU A 10 3.46 -27.98 6.43
N ALA A 11 2.79 -26.97 5.86
CA ALA A 11 1.53 -27.16 5.13
C ALA A 11 1.72 -28.07 3.91
N ILE A 12 2.77 -27.83 3.12
CA ILE A 12 3.14 -28.64 1.96
C ILE A 12 3.42 -30.07 2.42
N THR A 13 4.34 -30.26 3.37
CA THR A 13 4.67 -31.58 3.91
C THR A 13 3.44 -32.32 4.44
N ALA A 14 2.57 -31.62 5.18
CA ALA A 14 1.33 -32.21 5.70
C ALA A 14 0.40 -32.69 4.59
N VAL A 15 0.19 -31.89 3.54
CA VAL A 15 -0.70 -32.25 2.42
C VAL A 15 -0.12 -33.37 1.56
N PHE A 16 1.18 -33.33 1.24
CA PHE A 16 1.83 -34.41 0.50
C PHE A 16 1.76 -35.73 1.26
N LEU A 17 2.03 -35.70 2.56
CA LEU A 17 1.93 -36.87 3.41
C LEU A 17 0.47 -37.36 3.51
N GLN A 18 -0.51 -36.45 3.60
CA GLN A 18 -1.92 -36.80 3.62
C GLN A 18 -2.37 -37.43 2.30
N ALA A 19 -1.97 -36.88 1.16
CA ALA A 19 -2.27 -37.42 -0.17
C ALA A 19 -1.71 -38.82 -0.36
N TRP A 20 -0.53 -39.10 0.21
CA TRP A 20 0.06 -40.42 0.19
C TRP A 20 -0.65 -41.41 1.14
N LEU A 21 -0.94 -41.00 2.38
CA LEU A 21 -1.54 -41.87 3.41
C LEU A 21 -3.05 -42.13 3.18
N TRP A 22 -3.76 -41.22 2.55
CA TRP A 22 -5.16 -41.38 2.11
C TRP A 22 -5.27 -41.75 0.63
N GLY A 23 -4.15 -42.11 -0.01
CA GLY A 23 -4.14 -42.53 -1.41
C GLY A 23 -4.70 -43.95 -1.61
N PRO A 24 -4.92 -44.38 -2.87
CA PRO A 24 -5.52 -45.66 -3.20
C PRO A 24 -4.79 -46.88 -2.63
N LYS A 25 -3.50 -46.73 -2.31
CA LYS A 25 -2.67 -47.80 -1.74
C LYS A 25 -3.07 -48.19 -0.32
N PHE A 26 -3.58 -47.25 0.48
CA PHE A 26 -3.87 -47.45 1.90
C PHE A 26 -5.33 -47.17 2.25
N TRP A 27 -6.15 -46.74 1.28
CA TRP A 27 -7.55 -46.41 1.52
C TRP A 27 -8.45 -47.64 1.40
N ASN A 28 -9.26 -47.88 2.44
CA ASN A 28 -10.30 -48.91 2.44
C ASN A 28 -11.67 -48.28 2.14
N GLU A 29 -12.19 -48.54 0.94
CA GLU A 29 -13.45 -47.97 0.45
C GLU A 29 -14.69 -48.44 1.26
N LYS A 30 -14.64 -49.64 1.83
CA LYS A 30 -15.76 -50.20 2.62
C LYS A 30 -15.84 -49.55 4.00
N GLU A 31 -14.70 -49.37 4.64
CA GLU A 31 -14.62 -48.79 5.99
C GLU A 31 -14.48 -47.26 5.99
N LYS A 32 -14.24 -46.65 4.82
CA LYS A 32 -13.95 -45.23 4.63
C LYS A 32 -12.82 -44.74 5.54
N LYS A 33 -11.78 -45.55 5.67
CA LYS A 33 -10.64 -45.35 6.57
C LYS A 33 -9.32 -45.63 5.89
N THR A 34 -8.26 -44.98 6.39
CA THR A 34 -6.90 -45.31 6.02
C THR A 34 -6.35 -46.46 6.87
N GLU A 35 -5.75 -47.44 6.21
CA GLU A 35 -5.01 -48.57 6.81
C GLU A 35 -3.50 -48.31 6.82
N ALA A 36 -3.08 -47.05 6.66
CA ALA A 36 -1.67 -46.68 6.58
C ALA A 36 -0.88 -47.03 7.86
N PRO A 37 0.46 -47.24 7.75
CA PRO A 37 1.28 -47.59 8.90
C PRO A 37 1.20 -46.54 10.02
N ARG A 38 0.99 -47.01 11.25
CA ARG A 38 0.82 -46.14 12.44
C ARG A 38 1.98 -45.16 12.65
N ALA A 39 3.21 -45.53 12.29
CA ALA A 39 4.37 -44.65 12.39
C ALA A 39 4.20 -43.38 11.52
N TRP A 40 3.77 -43.54 10.28
CA TRP A 40 3.57 -42.41 9.35
C TRP A 40 2.36 -41.56 9.71
N LEU A 41 1.30 -42.17 10.27
CA LEU A 41 0.18 -41.41 10.84
C LEU A 41 0.62 -40.52 12.02
N ARG A 42 1.55 -40.99 12.87
CA ARG A 42 2.14 -40.16 13.93
C ARG A 42 3.01 -39.04 13.38
N VAL A 43 3.78 -39.29 12.32
CA VAL A 43 4.55 -38.24 11.64
C VAL A 43 3.61 -37.17 11.09
N HIS A 44 2.51 -37.56 10.43
CA HIS A 44 1.49 -36.62 9.96
C HIS A 44 0.89 -35.80 11.11
N ALA A 45 0.55 -36.46 12.21
CA ALA A 45 0.03 -35.78 13.40
C ALA A 45 1.05 -34.80 13.99
N ALA A 46 2.32 -35.18 14.09
CA ALA A 46 3.39 -34.31 14.59
C ALA A 46 3.57 -33.05 13.73
N VAL A 47 3.59 -33.22 12.40
CA VAL A 47 3.64 -32.08 11.46
C VAL A 47 2.40 -31.19 11.63
N GLY A 48 1.21 -31.79 11.77
CA GLY A 48 -0.03 -31.06 12.03
C GLY A 48 -0.04 -30.29 13.36
N TYR A 49 0.48 -30.88 14.43
CA TYR A 49 0.61 -30.20 15.73
C TYR A 49 1.59 -29.05 15.68
N LEU A 50 2.73 -29.23 15.02
CA LEU A 50 3.71 -28.15 14.84
C LEU A 50 3.12 -27.00 14.01
N TYR A 51 2.39 -27.32 12.94
CA TYR A 51 1.66 -26.33 12.15
C TYR A 51 0.63 -25.56 13.01
N GLY A 52 -0.21 -26.29 13.77
CA GLY A 52 -1.20 -25.68 14.66
C GLY A 52 -0.57 -24.82 15.76
N LEU A 53 0.55 -25.24 16.34
CA LEU A 53 1.29 -24.48 17.35
C LEU A 53 1.80 -23.15 16.79
N ILE A 54 2.42 -23.18 15.60
CA ILE A 54 2.89 -21.96 14.92
C ILE A 54 1.72 -21.02 14.64
N TYR A 55 0.58 -21.56 14.16
CA TYR A 55 -0.63 -20.77 13.95
C TYR A 55 -1.09 -20.06 15.22
N VAL A 56 -1.18 -20.78 16.35
CA VAL A 56 -1.58 -20.20 17.64
C VAL A 56 -0.61 -19.11 18.09
N VAL A 57 0.71 -19.35 18.00
CA VAL A 57 1.73 -18.34 18.33
C VAL A 57 1.60 -17.10 17.45
N MET A 58 1.37 -17.27 16.15
CA MET A 58 1.14 -16.15 15.24
C MET A 58 -0.13 -15.38 15.59
N MET A 59 -1.23 -16.09 15.90
CA MET A 59 -2.50 -15.45 16.26
C MET A 59 -2.43 -14.72 17.60
N TRP A 60 -1.71 -15.26 18.57
CA TRP A 60 -1.48 -14.58 19.85
C TRP A 60 -0.88 -13.18 19.67
N ASN A 61 0.04 -13.02 18.71
CA ASN A 61 0.69 -11.74 18.45
C ASN A 61 -0.09 -10.82 17.49
N MET A 62 -0.91 -11.39 16.61
CA MET A 62 -1.58 -10.65 15.54
C MET A 62 -3.01 -10.21 15.89
N VAL A 63 -3.73 -10.98 16.71
CA VAL A 63 -5.11 -10.65 17.10
C VAL A 63 -5.18 -9.35 17.92
N PRO A 64 -4.31 -9.10 18.91
CA PRO A 64 -4.36 -7.85 19.67
C PRO A 64 -4.19 -6.60 18.80
N ARG A 65 -3.36 -6.67 17.75
CA ARG A 65 -3.15 -5.55 16.81
C ARG A 65 -4.42 -5.12 16.08
N LEU A 66 -5.40 -6.01 15.91
CA LEU A 66 -6.67 -5.63 15.27
C LEU A 66 -7.45 -4.58 16.08
N TRP A 67 -7.22 -4.50 17.40
CA TRP A 67 -7.81 -3.49 18.26
C TRP A 67 -7.03 -2.17 18.30
N GLU A 68 -5.76 -2.19 17.91
CA GLU A 68 -4.91 -0.99 17.84
C GLU A 68 -5.18 -0.18 16.55
N TYR A 69 -5.75 -0.81 15.51
CA TYR A 69 -6.12 -0.13 14.27
C TYR A 69 -7.40 0.69 14.45
N GLN A 70 -7.26 2.01 14.63
CA GLN A 70 -8.39 2.94 14.74
C GLN A 70 -8.88 3.52 13.39
N TYR A 71 -8.28 3.11 12.27
CA TYR A 71 -8.60 3.61 10.93
C TYR A 71 -8.77 2.48 9.91
N GLU A 72 -9.41 2.84 8.79
CA GLU A 72 -9.77 1.97 7.66
C GLU A 72 -8.63 1.03 7.26
N LEU A 73 -8.85 -0.28 7.41
CA LEU A 73 -7.83 -1.27 7.07
C LEU A 73 -7.61 -1.31 5.56
N PRO A 74 -6.36 -1.26 5.07
CA PRO A 74 -6.07 -1.48 3.66
C PRO A 74 -6.69 -2.80 3.19
N ALA A 75 -7.25 -2.83 1.97
CA ALA A 75 -7.92 -4.03 1.42
C ALA A 75 -7.07 -5.31 1.56
N ARG A 76 -5.74 -5.21 1.37
CA ARG A 76 -4.79 -6.31 1.60
C ARG A 76 -4.84 -6.85 3.04
N THR A 77 -4.84 -5.97 4.04
CA THR A 77 -4.87 -6.34 5.46
C THR A 77 -6.19 -7.01 5.80
N VAL A 78 -7.31 -6.52 5.24
CA VAL A 78 -8.63 -7.16 5.36
C VAL A 78 -8.60 -8.57 4.76
N ILE A 79 -8.12 -8.72 3.52
CA ILE A 79 -8.02 -10.04 2.87
C ILE A 79 -7.12 -10.98 3.70
N HIS A 80 -5.97 -10.51 4.18
CA HIS A 80 -5.08 -11.30 5.04
C HIS A 80 -5.80 -11.75 6.32
N ALA A 81 -6.49 -10.85 7.02
CA ALA A 81 -7.21 -11.16 8.24
C ALA A 81 -8.34 -12.18 7.99
N VAL A 82 -9.15 -11.98 6.94
CA VAL A 82 -10.23 -12.90 6.57
C VAL A 82 -9.68 -14.29 6.26
N VAL A 83 -8.63 -14.39 5.45
CA VAL A 83 -8.03 -15.70 5.11
C VAL A 83 -7.41 -16.36 6.35
N ALA A 84 -6.80 -15.59 7.26
CA ALA A 84 -6.25 -16.12 8.51
C ALA A 84 -7.33 -16.64 9.47
N ILE A 85 -8.47 -15.96 9.55
CA ILE A 85 -9.63 -16.40 10.33
C ILE A 85 -10.24 -17.66 9.70
N VAL A 86 -10.43 -17.69 8.38
CA VAL A 86 -10.91 -18.88 7.65
C VAL A 86 -9.99 -20.08 7.88
N LEU A 87 -8.67 -19.87 7.84
CA LEU A 87 -7.69 -20.91 8.15
C LEU A 87 -7.91 -21.47 9.58
N GLY A 88 -8.13 -20.59 10.56
CA GLY A 88 -8.45 -20.97 11.94
C GLY A 88 -9.73 -21.80 12.05
N VAL A 89 -10.81 -21.37 11.38
CA VAL A 89 -12.08 -22.10 11.34
C VAL A 89 -11.90 -23.48 10.72
N LEU A 90 -11.16 -23.59 9.61
CA LEU A 90 -10.86 -24.88 8.97
C LEU A 90 -10.02 -25.78 9.89
N LEU A 91 -9.05 -25.23 10.61
CA LEU A 91 -8.20 -25.96 11.54
C LEU A 91 -8.99 -26.49 12.75
N ILE A 92 -9.84 -25.65 13.35
CA ILE A 92 -10.73 -26.04 14.45
C ILE A 92 -11.71 -27.11 13.98
N THR A 93 -12.33 -26.92 12.81
CA THR A 93 -13.26 -27.90 12.24
C THR A 93 -12.57 -29.25 12.01
N LYS A 94 -11.34 -29.24 11.48
CA LYS A 94 -10.54 -30.47 11.31
C LYS A 94 -10.27 -31.17 12.66
N ILE A 95 -9.96 -30.41 13.71
CA ILE A 95 -9.74 -30.95 15.07
C ILE A 95 -11.05 -31.53 15.63
N LEU A 96 -12.18 -30.83 15.49
CA LEU A 96 -13.48 -31.31 15.96
C LEU A 96 -13.93 -32.60 15.25
N ILE A 97 -13.65 -32.74 13.95
CA ILE A 97 -13.91 -33.98 13.20
C ILE A 97 -13.12 -35.15 13.81
N LEU A 98 -11.85 -34.93 14.17
CA LEU A 98 -11.02 -35.97 14.77
C LEU A 98 -11.44 -36.34 16.20
N LEU A 99 -11.92 -35.38 16.99
CA LEU A 99 -12.30 -35.58 18.39
C LEU A 99 -13.71 -36.16 18.55
N PHE A 100 -14.69 -35.62 17.82
CA PHE A 100 -16.10 -35.90 18.06
C PHE A 100 -16.80 -36.56 16.86
N PHE A 101 -16.41 -36.20 15.63
CA PHE A 101 -17.15 -36.60 14.42
C PHE A 101 -16.33 -37.48 13.47
N ARG A 102 -15.74 -38.56 14.01
CA ARG A 102 -14.84 -39.47 13.26
C ARG A 102 -15.49 -40.14 12.05
N HIS A 103 -16.82 -40.08 11.91
CA HIS A 103 -17.53 -40.56 10.73
C HIS A 103 -17.22 -39.73 9.45
N PHE A 104 -16.78 -38.47 9.58
CA PHE A 104 -16.44 -37.61 8.44
C PHE A 104 -14.97 -37.66 8.01
N GLU A 105 -14.26 -38.75 8.34
CA GLU A 105 -12.83 -38.90 8.03
C GLU A 105 -12.54 -38.85 6.51
N GLU A 106 -13.51 -39.19 5.66
CA GLU A 106 -13.44 -39.07 4.20
C GLU A 106 -13.21 -37.62 3.73
N ALA A 107 -13.66 -36.62 4.49
CA ALA A 107 -13.50 -35.21 4.13
C ALA A 107 -12.10 -34.66 4.47
N MET A 108 -11.27 -35.42 5.19
CA MET A 108 -9.94 -34.96 5.68
C MET A 108 -9.00 -34.44 4.57
N PRO A 109 -8.92 -35.08 3.38
CA PRO A 109 -8.23 -34.53 2.22
C PRO A 109 -8.63 -33.09 1.86
N LYS A 110 -9.95 -32.80 1.85
CA LYS A 110 -10.50 -31.50 1.46
C LYS A 110 -10.08 -30.40 2.43
N PHE A 111 -10.16 -30.66 3.74
CA PHE A 111 -9.70 -29.72 4.77
C PHE A 111 -8.19 -29.49 4.71
N GLY A 112 -7.39 -30.54 4.48
CA GLY A 112 -5.94 -30.39 4.30
C GLY A 112 -5.58 -29.49 3.13
N PHE A 113 -6.25 -29.67 1.98
CA PHE A 113 -6.06 -28.81 0.82
C PHE A 113 -6.52 -27.37 1.08
N GLY A 114 -7.66 -27.18 1.74
CA GLY A 114 -8.15 -25.85 2.14
C GLY A 114 -7.17 -25.09 3.03
N LEU A 115 -6.54 -25.77 4.00
CA LEU A 115 -5.50 -25.19 4.85
C LEU A 115 -4.26 -24.78 4.05
N LEU A 116 -3.82 -25.62 3.11
CA LEU A 116 -2.70 -25.29 2.22
C LEU A 116 -3.01 -24.07 1.34
N MET A 117 -4.20 -24.02 0.73
CA MET A 117 -4.62 -22.89 -0.09
C MET A 117 -4.65 -21.58 0.70
N CYS A 118 -5.24 -21.59 1.90
CA CYS A 118 -5.21 -20.42 2.78
C CYS A 118 -3.78 -20.02 3.13
N THR A 119 -2.90 -20.99 3.42
CA THR A 119 -1.48 -20.74 3.74
C THR A 119 -0.74 -20.11 2.56
N VAL A 120 -0.94 -20.60 1.34
CA VAL A 120 -0.33 -20.05 0.12
C VAL A 120 -0.77 -18.60 -0.11
N ILE A 121 -2.07 -18.33 0.04
CA ILE A 121 -2.63 -16.97 -0.09
C ILE A 121 -2.01 -16.04 0.96
N LEU A 122 -1.98 -16.44 2.24
CA LEU A 122 -1.39 -15.65 3.31
C LEU A 122 0.09 -15.34 3.06
N ILE A 123 0.86 -16.33 2.61
CA ILE A 123 2.28 -16.16 2.31
C ILE A 123 2.49 -15.21 1.13
N THR A 124 1.66 -15.31 0.10
CA THR A 124 1.71 -14.42 -1.07
C THR A 124 1.42 -12.98 -0.67
N LEU A 125 0.47 -12.76 0.24
CA LEU A 125 0.11 -11.43 0.73
C LEU A 125 1.16 -10.84 1.70
N SER A 126 2.01 -11.66 2.32
CA SER A 126 2.92 -11.19 3.39
C SER A 126 4.41 -11.22 3.03
N VAL A 127 4.90 -12.27 2.37
CA VAL A 127 6.35 -12.49 2.17
C VAL A 127 6.98 -11.44 1.24
N PRO A 128 6.41 -11.07 0.08
CA PRO A 128 7.01 -10.07 -0.79
C PRO A 128 7.20 -8.71 -0.10
N HIS A 129 6.27 -8.33 0.78
CA HIS A 129 6.35 -7.08 1.53
C HIS A 129 7.39 -7.15 2.65
N ALA A 130 7.45 -8.28 3.37
CA ALA A 130 8.49 -8.49 4.36
C ALA A 130 9.89 -8.49 3.72
N ALA A 131 10.04 -9.08 2.53
CA ALA A 131 11.29 -9.06 1.78
C ALA A 131 11.69 -7.64 1.36
N ARG A 132 10.75 -6.87 0.80
CA ARG A 132 10.98 -5.45 0.47
C ARG A 132 11.34 -4.60 1.70
N ALA A 133 10.74 -4.87 2.86
CA ALA A 133 11.07 -4.17 4.10
C ALA A 133 12.49 -4.48 4.58
N VAL A 134 12.95 -5.73 4.45
CA VAL A 134 14.32 -6.12 4.78
C VAL A 134 15.33 -5.50 3.80
N ASP A 135 15.03 -5.51 2.50
CA ASP A 135 15.84 -4.87 1.47
C ASP A 135 15.97 -3.35 1.72
N LEU A 136 14.85 -2.68 1.98
CA LEU A 136 14.83 -1.26 2.34
C LEU A 136 15.68 -0.99 3.58
N GLN A 137 15.53 -1.80 4.63
CA GLN A 137 16.34 -1.64 5.84
C GLN A 137 17.84 -1.84 5.56
N GLY A 138 18.19 -2.77 4.66
CA GLY A 138 19.56 -2.94 4.16
C GLY A 138 20.08 -1.67 3.50
N ARG A 139 19.34 -1.11 2.54
CA ARG A 139 19.74 0.10 1.79
C ARG A 139 19.79 1.36 2.65
N ILE A 140 18.93 1.46 3.65
CA ILE A 140 18.95 2.55 4.65
C ILE A 140 20.23 2.50 5.49
N SER A 141 20.71 1.30 5.82
CA SER A 141 21.89 1.07 6.68
C SER A 141 23.19 0.88 5.91
N ASP A 142 23.20 1.16 4.61
CA ASP A 142 24.39 1.13 3.76
C ASP A 142 25.36 2.26 4.15
N GLU A 143 26.67 2.00 4.09
CA GLU A 143 27.72 2.94 4.56
C GLU A 143 27.66 4.27 3.81
N ASP A 144 27.49 4.23 2.48
CA ASP A 144 27.36 5.42 1.64
C ASP A 144 26.11 6.24 1.99
N ASN A 145 25.00 5.57 2.31
CA ASN A 145 23.78 6.24 2.71
C ASN A 145 23.90 6.86 4.10
N ILE A 146 24.54 6.15 5.05
CA ILE A 146 24.83 6.66 6.39
C ILE A 146 25.71 7.92 6.30
N ALA A 147 26.79 7.88 5.53
CA ALA A 147 27.67 9.04 5.35
C ALA A 147 26.91 10.24 4.75
N ARG A 148 26.02 10.01 3.78
CA ARG A 148 25.14 11.04 3.23
C ARG A 148 24.20 11.60 4.30
N VAL A 149 23.57 10.75 5.12
CA VAL A 149 22.66 11.16 6.18
C VAL A 149 23.40 12.00 7.21
N GLN A 150 24.57 11.56 7.68
CA GLN A 150 25.41 12.29 8.63
C GLN A 150 25.79 13.68 8.09
N LYS A 151 26.19 13.77 6.82
CA LYS A 151 26.49 15.05 6.18
C LYS A 151 25.29 16.00 6.20
N VAL A 152 24.12 15.50 5.79
CA VAL A 152 22.90 16.32 5.74
C VAL A 152 22.46 16.75 7.15
N LEU A 153 22.55 15.85 8.15
CA LEU A 153 22.22 16.14 9.54
C LEU A 153 23.16 17.19 10.15
N GLY A 154 24.46 17.15 9.82
CA GLY A 154 25.44 18.13 10.29
C GLY A 154 25.23 19.55 9.77
N GLU A 155 24.41 19.72 8.72
CA GLU A 155 24.00 21.04 8.19
C GLU A 155 22.72 21.58 8.86
N LEU A 156 22.07 20.78 9.72
CA LEU A 156 20.83 21.16 10.39
C LEU A 156 21.10 21.80 11.75
N ASP A 157 20.21 22.72 12.11
CA ASP A 157 20.18 23.34 13.43
C ASP A 157 19.10 22.67 14.28
N PHE A 158 19.54 21.93 15.30
CA PHE A 158 18.68 21.29 16.30
C PHE A 158 18.55 22.13 17.59
N GLY A 159 18.97 23.40 17.56
CA GLY A 159 18.94 24.30 18.71
C GLY A 159 19.95 23.90 19.79
N GLU A 160 19.53 23.99 21.07
CA GLU A 160 20.38 23.71 22.23
C GLU A 160 20.58 22.20 22.50
N GLN A 161 20.03 21.33 21.67
CA GLN A 161 20.11 19.89 21.86
C GLN A 161 21.48 19.34 21.50
N SER A 162 22.09 18.58 22.40
CA SER A 162 23.23 17.73 22.07
C SER A 162 22.74 16.52 21.28
N VAL A 163 23.04 16.48 19.99
CA VAL A 163 22.63 15.38 19.11
C VAL A 163 23.81 14.45 18.85
N ASP A 164 23.68 13.19 19.25
CA ASP A 164 24.64 12.14 18.91
C ASP A 164 24.37 11.63 17.48
N MET A 165 25.21 12.06 16.54
CA MET A 165 25.07 11.70 15.12
C MET A 165 25.31 10.22 14.87
N ASP A 166 26.16 9.56 15.64
CA ASP A 166 26.45 8.14 15.50
C ASP A 166 25.26 7.31 16.00
N GLU A 167 24.61 7.76 17.09
CA GLU A 167 23.37 7.15 17.56
C GLU A 167 22.24 7.32 16.54
N LEU A 168 22.03 8.53 16.00
CA LEU A 168 20.95 8.81 15.04
C LEU A 168 21.03 7.97 13.76
N THR A 169 22.24 7.79 13.22
CA THR A 169 22.45 7.04 11.99
C THR A 169 22.72 5.55 12.22
N SER A 170 22.81 5.13 13.48
CA SER A 170 22.85 3.72 13.84
C SER A 170 21.60 2.97 13.37
N ARG A 171 21.72 1.66 13.22
CA ARG A 171 20.57 0.80 12.88
C ARG A 171 19.42 0.91 13.88
N SER A 172 19.74 1.03 15.16
CA SER A 172 18.77 1.23 16.24
C SER A 172 18.14 2.62 16.19
N GLY A 173 18.93 3.68 15.96
CA GLY A 173 18.42 5.05 15.87
C GLY A 173 17.48 5.25 14.69
N LEU A 174 17.84 4.76 13.51
CA LEU A 174 16.97 4.81 12.33
C LEU A 174 15.69 3.96 12.51
N GLN A 175 15.78 2.84 13.24
CA GLN A 175 14.60 2.06 13.59
C GLN A 175 13.70 2.81 14.59
N HIS A 176 14.30 3.48 15.59
CA HIS A 176 13.58 4.31 16.54
C HIS A 176 12.85 5.46 15.85
N GLY A 177 13.53 6.17 14.93
CA GLY A 177 12.92 7.23 14.11
C GLY A 177 11.75 6.75 13.25
N ARG A 178 11.83 5.54 12.69
CA ARG A 178 10.71 4.91 11.99
C ARG A 178 9.53 4.65 12.92
N ASP A 179 9.80 4.07 14.08
CA ASP A 179 8.76 3.66 15.01
C ASP A 179 8.05 4.90 15.58
N LEU A 180 8.78 5.99 15.85
CA LEU A 180 8.23 7.31 16.17
C LEU A 180 7.35 7.86 15.05
N LEU A 181 7.82 7.84 13.80
CA LEU A 181 7.04 8.28 12.64
C LEU A 181 5.73 7.49 12.50
N VAL A 182 5.78 6.17 12.67
CA VAL A 182 4.59 5.30 12.58
C VAL A 182 3.65 5.53 13.75
N ASN A 183 4.15 5.67 14.98
CA ASN A 183 3.28 5.73 16.14
C ASN A 183 2.70 7.12 16.39
N LYS A 184 3.44 8.19 16.07
CA LYS A 184 3.05 9.57 16.38
C LYS A 184 2.56 10.37 15.17
N CYS A 185 3.04 10.09 13.96
CA CYS A 185 2.65 10.89 12.79
C CYS A 185 1.48 10.30 12.01
N VAL A 186 1.25 8.98 12.10
CA VAL A 186 0.14 8.35 11.38
C VAL A 186 -1.20 8.37 12.10
N SER A 187 -1.24 8.95 13.30
CA SER A 187 -2.49 9.18 14.05
C SER A 187 -3.44 10.09 13.27
N CYS A 188 -2.91 11.13 12.61
CA CYS A 188 -3.72 12.10 11.86
C CYS A 188 -3.57 11.99 10.33
N HIS A 189 -2.45 11.47 9.83
CA HIS A 189 -2.16 11.40 8.40
C HIS A 189 -1.77 9.99 7.97
N ASP A 190 -2.14 9.55 6.77
CA ASP A 190 -1.63 8.28 6.28
C ASP A 190 -0.15 8.39 5.82
N MET A 191 0.57 7.27 5.91
CA MET A 191 1.99 7.20 5.51
C MET A 191 2.22 7.59 4.04
N ARG A 192 1.25 7.33 3.14
CA ARG A 192 1.39 7.69 1.72
C ARG A 192 1.39 9.21 1.56
N THR A 193 0.53 9.92 2.29
CA THR A 193 0.49 11.39 2.29
C THR A 193 1.79 11.98 2.85
N ILE A 194 2.30 11.45 3.97
CA ILE A 194 3.57 11.90 4.57
C ILE A 194 4.72 11.79 3.58
N LEU A 195 4.83 10.66 2.87
CA LEU A 195 5.95 10.35 1.98
C LEU A 195 5.73 10.75 0.51
N LEU A 196 4.62 11.43 0.19
CA LEU A 196 4.22 11.71 -1.19
C LEU A 196 5.24 12.59 -1.94
N LYS A 197 5.72 13.65 -1.29
CA LYS A 197 6.63 14.64 -1.88
C LYS A 197 8.03 14.47 -1.26
N PRO A 198 9.07 14.04 -2.01
CA PRO A 198 10.44 13.98 -1.48
C PRO A 198 10.91 15.39 -1.08
N ARG A 199 11.69 15.49 0.00
CA ARG A 199 12.14 16.77 0.56
C ARG A 199 13.64 16.75 0.82
N THR A 200 14.24 17.93 0.90
CA THR A 200 15.60 18.11 1.42
C THR A 200 15.61 17.86 2.93
N GLY A 201 16.79 17.58 3.51
CA GLY A 201 16.89 17.33 4.95
C GLY A 201 16.37 18.46 5.81
N LYS A 202 16.72 19.71 5.48
CA LYS A 202 16.19 20.90 6.17
C LYS A 202 14.66 20.96 6.10
N ARG A 203 14.08 20.70 4.93
CA ARG A 203 12.63 20.77 4.77
C ARG A 203 11.90 19.60 5.44
N TRP A 204 12.55 18.46 5.64
CA TRP A 204 12.03 17.40 6.53
C TRP A 204 12.03 17.83 7.98
N HIS A 205 13.16 18.37 8.47
CA HIS A 205 13.25 18.92 9.83
C HIS A 205 12.15 19.96 10.10
N ASP A 206 12.01 20.94 9.20
CA ASP A 206 10.97 21.98 9.32
C ASP A 206 9.55 21.39 9.35
N VAL A 207 9.29 20.28 8.65
CA VAL A 207 7.99 19.59 8.71
C VAL A 207 7.78 18.96 10.08
N VAL A 208 8.77 18.23 10.60
CA VAL A 208 8.68 17.54 11.90
C VAL A 208 8.47 18.56 13.02
N VAL A 209 9.25 19.65 13.03
CA VAL A 209 9.10 20.76 13.99
C VAL A 209 7.69 21.35 13.92
N ARG A 210 7.20 21.68 12.72
CA ARG A 210 5.84 22.21 12.57
C ARG A 210 4.76 21.24 13.04
N MET A 211 4.96 19.93 12.87
CA MET A 211 3.99 18.93 13.34
C MET A 211 4.00 18.79 14.86
N LYS A 212 5.15 18.99 15.52
CA LYS A 212 5.23 19.08 16.98
C LYS A 212 4.32 20.19 17.52
N ASP A 213 4.31 21.35 16.85
CA ASP A 213 3.55 22.52 17.30
C ASP A 213 2.04 22.43 17.00
N LYS A 214 1.59 21.39 16.28
CA LYS A 214 0.16 21.20 15.99
C LYS A 214 -0.53 20.55 17.19
N PRO A 215 -1.71 21.05 17.62
CA PRO A 215 -2.50 20.37 18.63
C PRO A 215 -2.94 19.00 18.11
N ASP A 216 -2.58 17.94 18.82
CA ASP A 216 -3.10 16.60 18.59
C ASP A 216 -4.09 16.27 19.72
N PRO A 217 -5.42 16.44 19.50
CA PRO A 217 -6.42 16.13 20.51
C PRO A 217 -6.62 14.62 20.72
N PHE A 218 -5.99 13.77 19.91
CA PHE A 218 -6.17 12.31 19.91
C PHE A 218 -4.94 11.55 20.42
N SER A 219 -3.75 12.18 20.47
CA SER A 219 -2.55 11.55 21.03
C SER A 219 -2.46 11.71 22.55
N ALA A 220 -2.27 10.57 23.24
CA ALA A 220 -1.95 10.53 24.66
C ALA A 220 -0.49 10.92 24.95
N GLU A 221 0.38 10.90 23.94
CA GLU A 221 1.81 11.17 24.05
C GLU A 221 2.25 12.15 22.95
N PRO A 222 2.39 13.46 23.25
CA PRO A 222 2.84 14.43 22.25
C PRO A 222 4.27 14.14 21.78
N LEU A 223 4.64 14.68 20.63
CA LEU A 223 6.00 14.61 20.10
C LEU A 223 6.94 15.44 20.98
N LEU A 224 8.02 14.82 21.46
CA LEU A 224 9.03 15.45 22.30
C LEU A 224 10.15 16.05 21.44
N ASP A 225 10.83 17.07 21.96
CA ASP A 225 11.92 17.72 21.22
C ASP A 225 13.07 16.75 20.93
N GLU A 226 13.37 15.84 21.85
CA GLU A 226 14.43 14.82 21.69
C GLU A 226 14.12 13.75 20.63
N GLU A 227 12.85 13.64 20.21
CA GLU A 227 12.41 12.68 19.19
C GLU A 227 12.54 13.24 17.76
N ILE A 228 12.59 14.58 17.61
CA ILE A 228 12.70 15.27 16.32
C ILE A 228 13.92 14.81 15.51
N PRO A 229 15.13 14.72 16.09
CA PRO A 229 16.31 14.34 15.33
C PRO A 229 16.24 12.90 14.79
N TYR A 230 15.63 11.97 15.54
CA TYR A 230 15.42 10.58 15.11
C TYR A 230 14.48 10.48 13.91
N ILE A 231 13.33 11.16 13.97
CA ILE A 231 12.36 11.17 12.86
C ILE A 231 13.00 11.82 11.62
N THR A 232 13.70 12.94 11.83
CA THR A 232 14.39 13.67 10.76
C THR A 232 15.46 12.81 10.10
N ALA A 233 16.31 12.14 10.88
CA ALA A 233 17.34 11.23 10.40
C ALA A 233 16.75 10.10 9.55
N TYR A 234 15.67 9.47 10.04
CA TYR A 234 14.98 8.42 9.31
C TYR A 234 14.40 8.91 7.97
N LEU A 235 13.69 10.06 7.96
CA LEU A 235 13.12 10.65 6.74
C LEU A 235 14.20 10.99 5.71
N ILE A 236 15.34 11.53 6.16
CA ILE A 236 16.50 11.78 5.30
C ILE A 236 17.04 10.46 4.75
N ALA A 237 17.16 9.43 5.58
CA ALA A 237 17.71 8.14 5.18
C ALA A 237 16.88 7.44 4.10
N ILE A 238 15.55 7.57 4.13
CA ILE A 238 14.64 7.00 3.13
C ILE A 238 14.37 7.90 1.92
N THR A 239 14.89 9.13 1.89
CA THR A 239 14.62 10.08 0.80
C THR A 239 15.02 9.57 -0.59
N PRO A 240 16.19 8.92 -0.79
CA PRO A 240 16.56 8.35 -2.10
C PRO A 240 15.54 7.33 -2.61
N ASP A 241 14.98 6.52 -1.70
CA ASP A 241 13.91 5.57 -2.00
C ASP A 241 12.62 6.23 -2.46
N ILE A 242 12.20 7.29 -1.75
CA ILE A 242 11.02 8.07 -2.09
C ILE A 242 11.20 8.68 -3.49
N GLN A 243 12.38 9.25 -3.77
CA GLN A 243 12.71 9.81 -5.08
C GLN A 243 12.68 8.74 -6.19
N ALA A 244 13.29 7.58 -5.96
CA ALA A 244 13.29 6.48 -6.92
C ALA A 244 11.87 5.94 -7.17
N SER A 245 11.04 5.85 -6.12
CA SER A 245 9.64 5.44 -6.24
C SER A 245 8.81 6.45 -7.03
N ARG A 246 8.99 7.75 -6.78
CA ARG A 246 8.33 8.81 -7.55
C ARG A 246 8.75 8.77 -9.01
N LYS A 247 10.04 8.63 -9.31
CA LYS A 247 10.55 8.53 -10.68
C LYS A 247 9.92 7.35 -11.43
N ARG A 248 9.82 6.17 -10.78
CA ARG A 248 9.14 5.00 -11.37
C ARG A 248 7.65 5.26 -11.61
N LYS A 249 6.96 5.93 -10.67
CA LYS A 249 5.53 6.24 -10.84
C LYS A 249 5.29 7.16 -12.04
N VAL A 250 6.09 8.22 -12.16
CA VAL A 250 6.04 9.16 -13.30
C VAL A 250 6.32 8.45 -14.62
N GLU A 251 7.30 7.54 -14.64
CA GLU A 251 7.58 6.73 -15.84
C GLU A 251 6.39 5.86 -16.23
N VAL A 252 5.78 5.15 -15.29
CA VAL A 252 4.59 4.32 -15.54
C VAL A 252 3.39 5.14 -15.99
N GLU A 253 3.20 6.33 -15.41
CA GLU A 253 2.14 7.27 -15.81
C GLU A 253 2.34 7.74 -17.26
N ARG A 254 3.59 8.10 -17.62
CA ARG A 254 3.96 8.45 -19.00
C ARG A 254 3.72 7.29 -19.96
N GLU A 255 4.18 6.08 -19.62
CA GLU A 255 3.95 4.89 -20.45
C GLU A 255 2.44 4.62 -20.66
N ARG A 256 1.64 4.78 -19.59
CA ARG A 256 0.19 4.61 -19.64
C ARG A 256 -0.48 5.67 -20.51
N GLU A 257 -0.03 6.92 -20.43
CA GLU A 257 -0.51 8.01 -21.28
C GLU A 257 -0.14 7.76 -22.74
N GLU A 258 1.11 7.38 -23.04
CA GLU A 258 1.52 7.01 -24.40
C GLU A 258 0.67 5.85 -24.96
N MET A 259 0.38 4.83 -24.15
CA MET A 259 -0.52 3.74 -24.56
C MET A 259 -1.95 4.23 -24.81
N ARG A 260 -2.47 5.13 -23.97
CA ARG A 260 -3.79 5.74 -24.13
C ARG A 260 -3.86 6.53 -25.44
N THR A 261 -2.87 7.37 -25.72
CA THR A 261 -2.77 8.14 -26.96
C THR A 261 -2.67 7.23 -28.18
N LYS A 262 -1.81 6.19 -28.15
CA LYS A 262 -1.71 5.19 -29.23
C LYS A 262 -3.03 4.45 -29.47
N ALA A 263 -3.75 4.08 -28.41
CA ALA A 263 -5.05 3.43 -28.52
C ALA A 263 -6.11 4.36 -29.12
N GLN A 264 -6.13 5.64 -28.72
CA GLN A 264 -7.01 6.66 -29.29
C GLN A 264 -6.71 6.90 -30.78
N GLU A 265 -5.43 7.03 -31.16
CA GLU A 265 -5.03 7.15 -32.57
C GLU A 265 -5.39 5.91 -33.40
N ALA A 266 -5.27 4.71 -32.84
CA ALA A 266 -5.66 3.48 -33.50
C ALA A 266 -7.18 3.38 -33.73
N LEU A 267 -7.98 3.83 -32.75
CA LEU A 267 -9.43 3.95 -32.92
C LEU A 267 -9.79 4.99 -34.00
N ALA A 268 -9.11 6.13 -34.04
CA ALA A 268 -9.35 7.18 -35.03
C ALA A 268 -8.93 6.79 -36.47
N LYS A 269 -7.99 5.85 -36.62
CA LYS A 269 -7.53 5.34 -37.93
C LYS A 269 -8.27 4.08 -38.38
N ALA A 270 -9.19 3.55 -37.58
CA ALA A 270 -10.02 2.42 -38.00
C ALA A 270 -11.01 2.89 -39.08
N PRO A 271 -11.04 2.29 -40.28
CA PRO A 271 -11.98 2.69 -41.32
C PRO A 271 -13.42 2.42 -40.86
N GLU A 272 -14.28 3.42 -41.04
CA GLU A 272 -15.73 3.33 -40.90
C GLU A 272 -16.30 2.28 -41.88
N ALA A 273 -16.28 1.03 -41.47
CA ALA A 273 -16.99 -0.06 -42.14
C ALA A 273 -18.03 -0.64 -41.18
N ALA A 274 -18.85 0.24 -40.59
CA ALA A 274 -20.16 -0.09 -40.02
C ALA A 274 -20.89 1.21 -39.65
N GLY A 275 -21.75 1.70 -40.54
CA GLY A 275 -22.68 2.78 -40.23
C GLY A 275 -22.94 3.71 -41.41
N GLU A 276 -23.62 3.20 -42.43
CA GLU A 276 -24.35 4.07 -43.35
C GLU A 276 -25.46 4.82 -42.57
N ASP A 277 -25.64 6.07 -42.98
CA ASP A 277 -26.78 6.96 -42.72
C ASP A 277 -26.76 7.70 -41.37
N VAL A 278 -26.23 8.94 -41.34
CA VAL A 278 -27.00 10.19 -41.15
C VAL A 278 -26.12 11.40 -41.56
N GLY A 279 -26.61 12.15 -42.55
CA GLY A 279 -26.60 13.62 -42.65
C GLY A 279 -25.39 14.44 -42.20
N ALA A 280 -24.76 15.10 -43.18
CA ALA A 280 -23.86 16.23 -43.00
C ALA A 280 -24.51 17.40 -42.24
N ASP A 281 -23.88 17.89 -41.17
CA ASP A 281 -23.83 19.31 -40.81
C ASP A 281 -22.76 19.61 -39.74
N SER A 282 -21.96 20.64 -40.05
CA SER A 282 -21.32 21.60 -39.13
C SER A 282 -20.22 21.19 -38.15
N GLY A 283 -19.08 21.89 -38.28
CA GLY A 283 -18.13 22.10 -37.20
C GLY A 283 -18.83 22.65 -35.96
N LYS A 284 -18.60 22.02 -34.82
CA LYS A 284 -19.27 22.37 -33.56
C LYS A 284 -18.23 22.86 -32.57
N THR A 285 -18.22 24.18 -32.40
CA THR A 285 -17.80 24.83 -31.16
C THR A 285 -18.33 24.02 -29.98
N ILE A 286 -17.45 23.60 -29.07
CA ILE A 286 -17.87 22.93 -27.84
C ILE A 286 -18.80 23.91 -27.12
N ALA A 287 -20.09 23.58 -27.04
CA ALA A 287 -21.05 24.35 -26.29
C ALA A 287 -20.74 24.14 -24.80
N VAL A 288 -19.94 25.04 -24.23
CA VAL A 288 -19.61 25.05 -22.80
C VAL A 288 -20.87 25.44 -22.03
N ASP A 289 -21.30 24.57 -21.12
CA ASP A 289 -22.28 24.95 -20.09
C ASP A 289 -21.57 25.84 -19.07
N GLU A 290 -21.74 27.15 -19.21
CA GLU A 290 -21.10 28.16 -18.36
C GLU A 290 -21.46 28.01 -16.89
N THR A 291 -22.65 27.49 -16.57
CA THR A 291 -23.11 27.36 -15.19
C THR A 291 -22.41 26.17 -14.53
N ALA A 292 -22.30 25.05 -15.25
CA ALA A 292 -21.57 23.88 -14.80
C ALA A 292 -20.06 24.16 -14.69
N ALA A 293 -19.47 24.82 -15.69
CA ALA A 293 -18.05 25.14 -15.69
C ALA A 293 -17.66 26.13 -14.59
N LYS A 294 -18.50 27.12 -14.31
CA LYS A 294 -18.32 28.01 -13.15
C LYS A 294 -18.40 27.25 -11.83
N ALA A 295 -19.35 26.31 -11.70
CA ALA A 295 -19.44 25.48 -10.51
C ALA A 295 -18.20 24.59 -10.32
N ILE A 296 -17.56 24.14 -11.40
CA ILE A 296 -16.28 23.41 -11.33
C ILE A 296 -15.19 24.35 -10.80
N LEU A 297 -15.05 25.57 -11.34
CA LEU A 297 -14.08 26.56 -10.87
C LEU A 297 -14.26 26.87 -9.38
N ASP A 298 -15.49 27.18 -8.97
CA ASP A 298 -15.80 27.57 -7.59
C ASP A 298 -15.60 26.42 -6.61
N ASN A 299 -15.96 25.17 -6.96
CA ASN A 299 -15.90 24.03 -6.03
C ASN A 299 -14.58 23.25 -6.06
N ARG A 300 -13.75 23.39 -7.09
CA ARG A 300 -12.51 22.61 -7.24
C ARG A 300 -11.25 23.46 -7.12
N CYS A 301 -11.29 24.71 -7.59
CA CYS A 301 -10.10 25.56 -7.61
C CYS A 301 -9.95 26.42 -6.35
N THR A 302 -11.01 26.58 -5.55
CA THR A 302 -10.96 27.32 -4.27
C THR A 302 -10.54 26.46 -3.08
N ASP A 303 -10.39 25.15 -3.26
CA ASP A 303 -10.01 24.23 -2.19
C ASP A 303 -8.57 24.48 -1.67
N CYS A 304 -7.72 25.11 -2.49
CA CYS A 304 -6.29 25.29 -2.18
C CYS A 304 -5.84 26.77 -2.08
N HIS A 305 -6.44 27.66 -2.87
CA HIS A 305 -6.13 29.10 -2.89
C HIS A 305 -7.35 29.89 -3.40
N GLU A 306 -7.34 31.20 -3.22
CA GLU A 306 -8.41 32.07 -3.74
C GLU A 306 -8.28 32.24 -5.27
N LEU A 307 -9.34 32.72 -5.92
CA LEU A 307 -9.36 32.90 -7.39
C LEU A 307 -8.65 34.19 -7.86
N ASP A 308 -8.03 34.94 -6.96
CA ASP A 308 -7.25 36.13 -7.29
C ASP A 308 -6.03 35.79 -8.16
N GLU A 309 -5.47 34.60 -8.01
CA GLU A 309 -4.38 34.10 -8.87
C GLU A 309 -4.82 33.85 -10.33
N VAL A 310 -6.10 33.56 -10.57
CA VAL A 310 -6.64 33.39 -11.93
C VAL A 310 -6.65 34.73 -12.67
N GLU A 311 -6.96 35.82 -11.96
CA GLU A 311 -6.89 37.18 -12.49
C GLU A 311 -5.44 37.63 -12.70
N ALA A 312 -4.54 37.26 -11.77
CA ALA A 312 -3.11 37.57 -11.85
C ALA A 312 -2.38 36.85 -13.00
N HIS A 313 -2.90 35.71 -13.48
CA HIS A 313 -2.34 34.96 -14.61
C HIS A 313 -2.34 35.77 -15.93
N GLY A 314 -3.22 36.77 -16.06
CA GLY A 314 -3.21 37.68 -17.22
C GLY A 314 -3.88 37.14 -18.49
N GLY A 315 -4.73 36.11 -18.37
CA GLY A 315 -5.52 35.56 -19.47
C GLY A 315 -4.79 34.54 -20.35
N GLY A 316 -5.54 33.82 -21.20
CA GLY A 316 -4.99 32.80 -22.08
C GLY A 316 -6.02 32.17 -23.02
N ASP A 317 -5.55 31.48 -24.05
CA ASP A 317 -6.39 30.62 -24.90
C ASP A 317 -6.71 29.27 -24.23
N VAL A 318 -7.56 28.45 -24.88
CA VAL A 318 -7.97 27.14 -24.32
C VAL A 318 -6.77 26.22 -24.06
N THR A 319 -5.73 26.30 -24.89
CA THR A 319 -4.54 25.45 -24.75
C THR A 319 -3.68 25.93 -23.58
N GLU A 320 -3.51 27.26 -23.45
CA GLU A 320 -2.81 27.89 -22.33
C GLU A 320 -3.52 27.56 -21.00
N TRP A 321 -4.85 27.70 -20.92
CA TRP A 321 -5.61 27.35 -19.72
C TRP A 321 -5.65 25.85 -19.43
N ALA A 322 -5.74 25.00 -20.46
CA ALA A 322 -5.66 23.55 -20.28
C ALA A 322 -4.31 23.13 -19.67
N LYS A 323 -3.22 23.81 -20.05
CA LYS A 323 -1.90 23.59 -19.46
C LYS A 323 -1.87 23.97 -17.99
N VAL A 324 -2.42 25.14 -17.62
CA VAL A 324 -2.52 25.57 -16.20
C VAL A 324 -3.32 24.56 -15.39
N ILE A 325 -4.48 24.13 -15.87
CA ILE A 325 -5.30 23.12 -15.19
C ILE A 325 -4.53 21.80 -15.03
N SER A 326 -3.80 21.38 -16.07
CA SER A 326 -2.95 20.18 -16.02
C SER A 326 -1.86 20.30 -14.95
N GLU A 327 -1.19 21.45 -14.86
CA GLU A 327 -0.20 21.72 -13.80
C GLU A 327 -0.85 21.68 -12.40
N MET A 328 -2.07 22.22 -12.23
CA MET A 328 -2.81 22.16 -10.96
C MET A 328 -3.20 20.72 -10.58
N VAL A 329 -3.61 19.90 -11.55
CA VAL A 329 -3.89 18.48 -11.35
C VAL A 329 -2.61 17.72 -10.97
N GLU A 330 -1.46 18.04 -11.58
CA GLU A 330 -0.16 17.49 -11.19
C GLU A 330 0.25 17.88 -9.76
N GLU A 331 -0.14 19.08 -9.31
CA GLU A 331 0.17 19.58 -7.97
C GLU A 331 -0.75 19.04 -6.86
N GLY A 332 -1.94 18.56 -7.24
CA GLY A 332 -2.85 17.79 -6.38
C GLY A 332 -4.34 18.06 -6.56
N ALA A 333 -4.77 18.89 -7.53
CA ALA A 333 -6.20 19.14 -7.77
C ALA A 333 -6.91 17.90 -8.32
N GLU A 334 -8.06 17.54 -7.74
CA GLU A 334 -8.85 16.38 -8.18
C GLU A 334 -9.93 16.81 -9.18
N ILE A 335 -9.56 16.89 -10.47
CA ILE A 335 -10.46 17.27 -11.57
C ILE A 335 -10.44 16.18 -12.66
N PRO A 336 -11.59 15.56 -12.99
CA PRO A 336 -11.71 14.62 -14.12
C PRO A 336 -11.38 15.24 -15.48
N ASP A 337 -10.86 14.45 -16.43
CA ASP A 337 -10.42 14.92 -17.76
C ASP A 337 -11.53 15.66 -18.56
N ASP A 338 -12.79 15.25 -18.40
CA ASP A 338 -13.96 15.85 -19.03
C ASP A 338 -14.37 17.18 -18.39
N GLU A 339 -14.24 17.30 -17.07
CA GLU A 339 -14.41 18.55 -16.32
C GLU A 339 -13.27 19.54 -16.64
N ALA A 340 -12.02 19.06 -16.72
CA ALA A 340 -10.85 19.87 -17.04
C ALA A 340 -10.96 20.50 -18.43
N THR A 341 -11.47 19.75 -19.41
CA THR A 341 -11.68 20.24 -20.78
C THR A 341 -12.76 21.33 -20.82
N GLN A 342 -13.86 21.15 -20.09
CA GLN A 342 -14.92 22.15 -20.00
C GLN A 342 -14.45 23.42 -19.27
N LEU A 343 -13.66 23.25 -18.20
CA LEU A 343 -13.10 24.35 -17.44
C LEU A 343 -12.09 25.16 -18.26
N ALA A 344 -11.21 24.51 -19.02
CA ALA A 344 -10.25 25.21 -19.91
C ALA A 344 -10.97 26.08 -20.94
N ALA A 345 -12.03 25.53 -21.56
CA ALA A 345 -12.84 26.26 -22.53
C ALA A 345 -13.62 27.43 -21.89
N TYR A 346 -14.06 27.27 -20.64
CA TYR A 346 -14.69 28.33 -19.86
C TYR A 346 -13.70 29.45 -19.49
N LEU A 347 -12.53 29.10 -18.95
CA LEU A 347 -11.50 30.07 -18.56
C LEU A 347 -11.00 30.89 -19.74
N ALA A 348 -10.79 30.26 -20.91
CA ALA A 348 -10.41 30.98 -22.12
C ALA A 348 -11.48 31.97 -22.62
N LYS A 349 -12.74 31.71 -22.30
CA LYS A 349 -13.86 32.59 -22.65
C LYS A 349 -14.03 33.75 -21.67
N VAL A 350 -13.82 33.50 -20.37
CA VAL A 350 -14.00 34.50 -19.30
C VAL A 350 -12.75 35.36 -19.10
N TYR A 351 -11.57 34.75 -19.24
CA TYR A 351 -10.26 35.38 -19.11
C TYR A 351 -9.46 35.23 -20.43
N PRO A 352 -9.93 35.86 -21.52
CA PRO A 352 -9.18 35.89 -22.77
C PRO A 352 -7.93 36.76 -22.61
N LYS A 353 -6.95 36.50 -23.48
CA LYS A 353 -5.69 37.26 -23.57
C LYS A 353 -5.86 38.67 -24.15
#